data_AF-A0A0P1I5N8-F1
#
_entry.id   AF-A0A0P1I5N8-F1
#
_cell.length_a   1.000
_cell.length_b   1.000
_cell.length_c   1.000
_cell.angle_alpha   90.00
_cell.angle_beta   90.00
_cell.angle_gamma   90.00
#
_symmetry.space_group_name_H-M   'P 1'
#
loop_
_entity.id
_entity.type
_entity.pdbx_description
1 polymer ?
#
loop_
_entity_poly.entity_id
_entity_poly.type
_entity_poly.pdbx_seq_one_letter_code
_entity_poly.pdbx_strand_id
1 'polypeptide(L)'
;MNFEKLLEHPVEKFAKHFRRRDPFVLFQHIPKTAGTSVTQAMREAFPPYYNIFTDGQPPVRGNDPMVDATERFLTAHDKTPFCSASGHLKPKHLKMIREHIPETRVFTFLREPVDRVISDYNYACSPTHPPHEAFIERYPTIQVYVESKGQQNKMWNFLIGEEYSEAAVEKIFRRYLFIGLVESLDEDFQFLSGLQGTPVALTKRANVTQATSEQEAEITPELRQRIAETNSADCALYEVVSKALADKRAEMTEFVKSGCKVRPNLRRA
;
A
#
# COMPACT_ATOMS: atom_id res chain seq x y z
N MET A 1 8.43 -13.56 -8.60
CA MET A 1 7.45 -13.89 -7.55
C MET A 1 6.65 -12.63 -7.32
N ASN A 2 5.36 -12.68 -7.64
CA ASN A 2 4.45 -11.55 -7.69
C ASN A 2 3.02 -12.02 -7.37
N PHE A 3 2.09 -11.08 -7.29
CA PHE A 3 0.71 -11.30 -6.89
C PHE A 3 0.00 -12.25 -7.84
N GLU A 4 0.22 -12.12 -9.16
CA GLU A 4 -0.24 -13.10 -10.16
C GLU A 4 0.17 -14.55 -9.78
N LYS A 5 1.46 -14.77 -9.47
CA LYS A 5 1.94 -16.10 -9.06
C LYS A 5 1.46 -16.56 -7.69
N LEU A 6 1.07 -15.65 -6.79
CA LEU A 6 0.39 -16.03 -5.55
C LEU A 6 -0.98 -16.63 -5.86
N LEU A 7 -1.75 -15.98 -6.74
CA LEU A 7 -3.09 -16.42 -7.10
C LEU A 7 -3.07 -17.78 -7.84
N GLU A 8 -2.11 -17.98 -8.75
CA GLU A 8 -1.98 -19.18 -9.58
C GLU A 8 -1.42 -20.44 -8.86
N HIS A 9 -0.80 -20.30 -7.69
CA HIS A 9 -0.06 -21.39 -7.05
C HIS A 9 -0.42 -21.58 -5.58
N PRO A 10 -0.20 -22.80 -5.03
CA PRO A 10 -0.37 -22.99 -3.61
C PRO A 10 0.50 -22.04 -2.78
N VAL A 11 -0.05 -21.52 -1.69
CA VAL A 11 0.59 -20.57 -0.76
C VAL A 11 1.89 -21.14 -0.22
N GLU A 12 1.97 -22.44 0.09
CA GLU A 12 3.22 -23.03 0.60
C GLU A 12 4.31 -23.01 -0.47
N LYS A 13 3.96 -23.23 -1.74
CA LYS A 13 4.90 -23.12 -2.86
C LYS A 13 5.37 -21.67 -3.01
N PHE A 14 4.46 -20.71 -2.90
CA PHE A 14 4.79 -19.29 -2.95
C PHE A 14 5.73 -18.89 -1.78
N ALA A 15 5.38 -19.22 -0.55
CA ALA A 15 6.17 -18.95 0.66
C ALA A 15 7.56 -19.59 0.61
N LYS A 16 7.68 -20.81 0.08
CA LYS A 16 8.98 -21.46 -0.13
C LYS A 16 9.91 -20.66 -1.04
N HIS A 17 9.38 -20.11 -2.14
CA HIS A 17 10.16 -19.28 -3.05
C HIS A 17 10.54 -17.95 -2.43
N PHE A 18 9.67 -17.40 -1.58
CA PHE A 18 9.94 -16.17 -0.83
C PHE A 18 11.16 -16.33 0.09
N ARG A 19 11.14 -17.33 0.97
CA ARG A 19 12.20 -17.54 1.99
C ARG A 19 13.58 -17.81 1.40
N ARG A 20 13.65 -18.48 0.25
CA ARG A 20 14.93 -18.85 -0.38
C ARG A 20 15.75 -17.65 -0.84
N ARG A 21 15.13 -16.48 -1.01
CA ARG A 21 15.76 -15.30 -1.62
C ARG A 21 16.11 -14.19 -0.66
N ASP A 22 15.68 -14.29 0.60
CA ASP A 22 15.79 -13.24 1.62
C ASP A 22 15.62 -11.81 1.04
N PRO A 23 14.44 -11.51 0.46
CA PRO A 23 14.30 -10.31 -0.34
C PRO A 23 14.21 -9.05 0.52
N PHE A 24 14.72 -7.93 0.00
CA PHE A 24 14.39 -6.60 0.50
C PHE A 24 12.88 -6.33 0.32
N VAL A 25 12.17 -5.97 1.39
CA VAL A 25 10.71 -5.76 1.37
C VAL A 25 10.38 -4.27 1.36
N LEU A 26 9.67 -3.82 0.33
CA LEU A 26 9.31 -2.42 0.14
C LEU A 26 7.80 -2.21 0.21
N PHE A 27 7.33 -1.39 1.15
CA PHE A 27 5.95 -0.97 1.21
C PHE A 27 5.74 0.33 0.42
N GLN A 28 5.05 0.24 -0.70
CA GLN A 28 4.53 1.44 -1.35
C GLN A 28 3.28 1.89 -0.60
N HIS A 29 3.46 2.90 0.25
CA HIS A 29 2.41 3.46 1.07
C HIS A 29 1.57 4.45 0.24
N ILE A 30 0.30 4.11 0.02
CA ILE A 30 -0.67 5.04 -0.57
C ILE A 30 -1.34 5.82 0.57
N PRO A 31 -1.49 7.15 0.48
CA PRO A 31 -2.18 7.93 1.51
C PRO A 31 -3.54 7.34 1.86
N LYS A 32 -3.78 7.22 3.17
CA LYS A 32 -5.03 6.72 3.78
C LYS A 32 -5.36 5.24 3.53
N THR A 33 -4.37 4.44 3.16
CA THR A 33 -4.49 2.96 3.10
C THR A 33 -3.77 2.29 4.28
N ALA A 34 -4.06 2.80 5.48
CA ALA A 34 -3.56 2.31 6.76
C ALA A 34 -2.03 2.29 6.99
N GLY A 35 -1.24 3.11 6.30
CA GLY A 35 0.22 2.95 6.35
C GLY A 35 0.93 3.24 7.68
N THR A 36 0.37 4.01 8.61
CA THR A 36 0.98 4.17 9.95
C THR A 36 1.10 2.85 10.69
N SER A 37 0.01 2.06 10.72
CA SER A 37 -0.01 0.73 11.37
C SER A 37 0.91 -0.25 10.66
N VAL A 38 0.86 -0.28 9.33
CA VAL A 38 1.73 -1.16 8.53
C VAL A 38 3.20 -0.81 8.75
N THR A 39 3.54 0.49 8.78
CA THR A 39 4.91 0.96 9.03
C THR A 39 5.42 0.54 10.40
N GLN A 40 4.59 0.63 11.44
CA GLN A 40 4.96 0.17 12.77
C GLN A 40 5.24 -1.33 12.77
N ALA A 41 4.31 -2.12 12.23
CA ALA A 41 4.47 -3.57 12.20
C ALA A 41 5.62 -4.03 11.29
N MET A 42 5.97 -3.25 10.25
CA MET A 42 7.15 -3.51 9.44
C MET A 42 8.46 -3.37 10.21
N ARG A 43 8.56 -2.44 11.17
CA ARG A 43 9.76 -2.31 12.02
C ARG A 43 10.00 -3.54 12.87
N GLU A 44 8.93 -4.23 13.25
CA GLU A 44 8.97 -5.46 14.03
C GLU A 44 9.20 -6.69 13.15
N ALA A 45 8.48 -6.78 12.03
CA ALA A 45 8.51 -7.94 11.14
C ALA A 45 9.76 -8.00 10.26
N PHE A 46 10.28 -6.85 9.80
CA PHE A 46 11.35 -6.78 8.80
C PHE A 46 12.51 -5.82 9.19
N PRO A 47 13.13 -5.95 10.38
CA PRO A 47 14.26 -5.10 10.77
C PRO A 47 15.56 -5.49 10.03
N PRO A 48 16.49 -4.54 9.80
CA PRO A 48 16.37 -3.10 10.03
C PRO A 48 15.51 -2.40 8.96
N TYR A 49 14.73 -1.40 9.41
CA TYR A 49 13.72 -0.70 8.61
C TYR A 49 14.10 0.76 8.33
N TYR A 50 13.78 1.28 7.14
CA TYR A 50 13.94 2.68 6.76
C TYR A 50 12.63 3.34 6.29
N ASN A 51 12.34 4.56 6.74
CA ASN A 51 11.22 5.34 6.20
C ASN A 51 11.73 6.33 5.16
N ILE A 52 11.25 6.25 3.93
CA ILE A 52 11.59 7.16 2.83
C ILE A 52 10.59 8.32 2.86
N PHE A 53 11.07 9.51 3.26
CA PHE A 53 10.25 10.70 3.36
C PHE A 53 10.98 11.94 2.84
N THR A 54 10.20 12.92 2.40
CA THR A 54 10.68 14.26 2.05
C THR A 54 10.94 15.04 3.34
N ASP A 55 12.10 15.66 3.44
CA ASP A 55 12.53 16.52 4.55
C ASP A 55 11.95 17.95 4.48
N GLY A 56 11.01 18.18 3.56
CA GLY A 56 10.38 19.48 3.35
C GLY A 56 11.29 20.51 2.68
N GLN A 57 12.52 20.12 2.32
CA GLN A 57 13.45 20.99 1.61
C GLN A 57 13.08 21.06 0.12
N PRO A 58 13.30 22.22 -0.53
CA PRO A 58 13.16 22.31 -1.96
C PRO A 58 14.12 21.34 -2.66
N PRO A 59 13.69 20.73 -3.77
CA PRO A 59 14.47 19.71 -4.46
C PRO A 59 15.77 20.30 -5.03
N VAL A 60 16.88 19.60 -4.84
CA VAL A 60 18.23 20.10 -5.17
C VAL A 60 18.40 20.37 -6.67
N ARG A 61 17.65 19.65 -7.52
CA ARG A 61 17.73 19.75 -8.99
C ARG A 61 16.45 20.27 -9.65
N GLY A 62 15.56 20.93 -8.90
CA GLY A 62 14.23 21.33 -9.40
C GLY A 62 13.29 20.15 -9.73
N ASN A 63 13.66 18.94 -9.28
CA ASN A 63 12.98 17.67 -9.55
C ASN A 63 11.93 17.34 -8.48
N ASP A 64 11.22 16.22 -8.64
CA ASP A 64 10.35 15.66 -7.60
C ASP A 64 11.14 15.42 -6.29
N PRO A 65 10.79 16.05 -5.14
CA PRO A 65 11.51 15.88 -3.87
C PRO A 65 11.62 14.42 -3.38
N MET A 66 10.74 13.55 -3.84
CA MET A 66 10.80 12.13 -3.52
C MET A 66 11.94 11.41 -4.25
N VAL A 67 12.46 11.96 -5.35
CA VAL A 67 13.70 11.48 -5.99
C VAL A 67 14.87 11.67 -5.04
N ASP A 68 15.05 12.89 -4.50
CA ASP A 68 16.12 13.20 -3.55
C ASP A 68 15.99 12.32 -2.28
N ALA A 69 14.77 12.14 -1.77
CA ALA A 69 14.51 11.22 -0.65
C ALA A 69 14.89 9.77 -0.96
N THR A 70 14.65 9.32 -2.19
CA THR A 70 15.00 7.97 -2.65
C THR A 70 16.52 7.82 -2.78
N GLU A 71 17.22 8.80 -3.34
CA GLU A 71 18.69 8.80 -3.43
C GLU A 71 19.37 8.78 -2.05
N ARG A 72 18.84 9.55 -1.08
CA ARG A 72 19.31 9.49 0.31
C ARG A 72 19.13 8.11 0.92
N PHE A 73 17.98 7.47 0.70
CA PHE A 73 17.74 6.11 1.15
C PHE A 73 18.75 5.12 0.54
N LEU A 74 18.97 5.18 -0.78
CA LEU A 74 19.92 4.29 -1.46
C LEU A 74 21.35 4.48 -0.93
N THR A 75 21.77 5.73 -0.74
CA THR A 75 23.07 6.06 -0.14
C THR A 75 23.20 5.52 1.29
N ALA A 76 22.13 5.59 2.09
CA ALA A 76 22.11 5.04 3.43
C ALA A 76 22.15 3.51 3.43
N HIS A 77 21.43 2.87 2.51
CA HIS A 77 21.40 1.42 2.34
C HIS A 77 22.76 0.85 1.94
N ASP A 78 23.52 1.54 1.08
CA ASP A 78 24.87 1.13 0.69
C ASP A 78 25.86 1.14 1.87
N LYS A 79 25.64 2.03 2.84
CA LYS A 79 26.46 2.14 4.05
C LYS A 79 26.04 1.11 5.10
N THR A 80 24.73 0.97 5.30
CA THR A 80 24.12 0.07 6.29
C THR A 80 22.89 -0.58 5.67
N PRO A 81 22.98 -1.83 5.19
CA PRO A 81 21.87 -2.49 4.52
C PRO A 81 20.62 -2.59 5.40
N PHE A 82 19.48 -2.26 4.81
CA PHE A 82 18.14 -2.41 5.40
C PHE A 82 17.47 -3.67 4.87
N CYS A 83 16.66 -4.34 5.69
CA CYS A 83 15.80 -5.45 5.24
C CYS A 83 14.49 -4.94 4.64
N SER A 84 14.05 -3.74 5.06
CA SER A 84 12.81 -3.17 4.55
C SER A 84 12.78 -1.65 4.53
N ALA A 85 11.88 -1.12 3.72
CA ALA A 85 11.54 0.29 3.75
C ALA A 85 10.08 0.56 3.40
N SER A 86 9.62 1.78 3.64
CA SER A 86 8.33 2.26 3.13
C SER A 86 8.39 3.72 2.70
N GLY A 87 7.46 4.15 1.85
CA GLY A 87 7.30 5.56 1.52
C GLY A 87 6.16 5.82 0.55
N HIS A 88 5.82 7.10 0.36
CA HIS A 88 4.86 7.56 -0.65
C HIS A 88 5.49 7.57 -2.04
N LEU A 89 5.81 6.37 -2.53
CA LEU A 89 6.56 6.17 -3.76
C LEU A 89 5.62 6.11 -4.97
N LYS A 90 6.12 6.53 -6.13
CA LYS A 90 5.47 6.43 -7.45
C LYS A 90 6.26 5.45 -8.33
N PRO A 91 5.77 5.03 -9.50
CA PRO A 91 6.44 4.01 -10.31
C PRO A 91 7.91 4.32 -10.63
N LYS A 92 8.26 5.59 -10.86
CA LYS A 92 9.64 6.02 -11.08
C LYS A 92 10.56 5.77 -9.87
N HIS A 93 10.08 5.99 -8.64
CA HIS A 93 10.86 5.74 -7.42
C HIS A 93 11.05 4.23 -7.20
N LEU A 94 10.01 3.43 -7.46
CA LEU A 94 10.11 1.96 -7.41
C LEU A 94 11.11 1.42 -8.43
N LYS A 95 11.17 2.03 -9.62
CA LYS A 95 12.16 1.70 -10.65
C LYS A 95 13.58 1.96 -10.14
N MET A 96 13.85 3.16 -9.62
CA MET A 96 15.16 3.50 -9.04
C MET A 96 15.59 2.49 -7.97
N ILE A 97 14.70 2.16 -7.03
CA ILE A 97 15.02 1.22 -5.95
C ILE A 97 15.27 -0.19 -6.49
N ARG A 98 14.54 -0.65 -7.50
CA ARG A 98 14.76 -1.98 -8.10
C ARG A 98 16.01 -2.08 -8.95
N GLU A 99 16.40 -1.00 -9.62
CA GLU A 99 17.66 -0.94 -10.36
C GLU A 99 18.85 -1.03 -9.41
N HIS A 100 18.73 -0.43 -8.22
CA HIS A 100 19.76 -0.48 -7.18
C HIS A 100 19.72 -1.74 -6.31
N ILE A 101 18.52 -2.25 -6.01
CA ILE A 101 18.26 -3.43 -5.16
C ILE A 101 17.37 -4.42 -5.94
N PRO A 102 17.93 -5.25 -6.85
CA PRO A 102 17.16 -6.09 -7.78
C PRO A 102 16.20 -7.09 -7.13
N GLU A 103 16.51 -7.58 -5.92
CA GLU A 103 15.67 -8.52 -5.20
C GLU A 103 14.50 -7.85 -4.44
N THR A 104 14.28 -6.54 -4.64
CA THR A 104 13.16 -5.81 -4.03
C THR A 104 11.82 -6.47 -4.31
N ARG A 105 11.06 -6.73 -3.26
CA ARG A 105 9.66 -7.20 -3.30
C ARG A 105 8.76 -6.11 -2.78
N VAL A 106 7.94 -5.56 -3.68
CA VAL A 106 7.06 -4.43 -3.36
C VAL A 106 5.69 -4.96 -2.98
N PHE A 107 5.13 -4.49 -1.88
CA PHE A 107 3.72 -4.71 -1.56
C PHE A 107 3.02 -3.37 -1.31
N THR A 108 1.70 -3.40 -1.33
CA THR A 108 0.86 -2.23 -1.04
C THR A 108 -0.46 -2.67 -0.41
N PHE A 109 -1.23 -1.68 0.06
CA PHE A 109 -2.58 -1.87 0.56
C PHE A 109 -3.52 -0.93 -0.20
N LEU A 110 -4.65 -1.48 -0.63
CA LEU A 110 -5.80 -0.74 -1.13
C LEU A 110 -6.82 -0.58 -0.01
N ARG A 111 -7.79 0.30 -0.22
CA ARG A 111 -8.95 0.50 0.63
C ARG A 111 -10.16 0.69 -0.26
N GLU A 112 -11.36 0.40 0.24
CA GLU A 112 -12.60 0.76 -0.44
C GLU A 112 -12.49 2.24 -0.91
N PRO A 113 -12.61 2.51 -2.23
CA PRO A 113 -12.26 3.81 -2.79
C PRO A 113 -13.05 4.98 -2.24
N VAL A 114 -14.34 4.79 -1.96
CA VAL A 114 -15.20 5.84 -1.42
C VAL A 114 -14.76 6.22 -0.01
N ASP A 115 -14.57 5.23 0.86
CA ASP A 115 -14.11 5.41 2.22
C ASP A 115 -12.66 5.95 2.28
N ARG A 116 -11.82 5.63 1.29
CA ARG A 116 -10.48 6.22 1.15
C ARG A 116 -10.57 7.72 0.86
N VAL A 117 -11.43 8.13 -0.08
CA VAL A 117 -11.63 9.54 -0.44
C VAL A 117 -12.17 10.34 0.75
N ILE A 118 -13.20 9.84 1.41
CA ILE A 118 -13.78 10.47 2.62
C ILE A 118 -12.70 10.60 3.71
N SER A 119 -11.92 9.54 3.93
CA SER A 119 -10.85 9.56 4.93
C SER A 119 -9.70 10.53 4.59
N ASP A 120 -9.41 10.73 3.30
CA ASP A 120 -8.40 11.67 2.82
C ASP A 120 -8.86 13.11 3.05
N TYR A 121 -10.10 13.42 2.68
CA TYR A 121 -10.71 14.72 2.90
C TYR A 121 -10.76 15.08 4.40
N ASN A 122 -11.36 14.22 5.23
CA ASN A 122 -11.49 14.48 6.67
C ASN A 122 -10.12 14.66 7.36
N TYR A 123 -9.11 13.91 6.93
CA TYR A 123 -7.76 14.08 7.43
C TYR A 123 -7.10 15.37 6.97
N ALA A 124 -7.27 15.74 5.70
CA ALA A 124 -6.69 16.97 5.17
C ALA A 124 -7.31 18.24 5.78
N CYS A 125 -8.57 18.18 6.20
CA CYS A 125 -9.25 19.22 7.00
C CYS A 125 -8.85 19.21 8.49
N SER A 126 -8.22 18.14 9.00
CA SER A 126 -7.85 18.05 10.42
C SER A 126 -6.64 18.93 10.73
N PRO A 127 -6.56 19.57 11.92
CA PRO A 127 -5.37 20.30 12.37
C PRO A 127 -4.08 19.46 12.40
N THR A 128 -4.20 18.13 12.39
CA THR A 128 -3.08 17.19 12.30
C THR A 128 -2.41 17.16 10.92
N HIS A 129 -3.00 17.82 9.93
CA HIS A 129 -2.43 18.01 8.59
C HIS A 129 -1.78 19.42 8.51
N PRO A 130 -0.45 19.53 8.36
CA PRO A 130 0.25 20.81 8.49
C PRO A 130 -0.24 21.97 7.57
N PRO A 131 -0.78 21.73 6.36
CA PRO A 131 -1.44 22.78 5.57
C PRO A 131 -2.99 22.68 5.59
N HIS A 132 -3.62 22.33 6.72
CA HIS A 132 -5.07 22.15 6.79
C HIS A 132 -5.88 23.42 6.48
N GLU A 133 -5.44 24.60 6.94
CA GLU A 133 -6.14 25.88 6.67
C GLU A 133 -6.22 26.16 5.16
N ALA A 134 -5.07 26.12 4.48
CA ALA A 134 -5.00 26.30 3.03
C ALA A 134 -5.74 25.20 2.26
N PHE A 135 -5.80 23.98 2.80
CA PHE A 135 -6.60 22.89 2.23
C PHE A 135 -8.09 23.19 2.31
N ILE A 136 -8.59 23.62 3.49
CA ILE A 136 -10.00 23.97 3.70
C ILE A 136 -10.39 25.17 2.82
N GLU A 137 -9.53 26.19 2.70
CA GLU A 137 -9.79 27.33 1.82
C GLU A 137 -9.95 26.88 0.35
N ARG A 138 -9.10 25.95 -0.10
CA ARG A 138 -9.15 25.41 -1.47
C ARG A 138 -10.31 24.44 -1.69
N TYR A 139 -10.67 23.67 -0.67
CA TYR A 139 -11.68 22.61 -0.71
C TYR A 139 -12.62 22.76 0.49
N PRO A 140 -13.51 23.77 0.46
CA PRO A 140 -14.36 24.09 1.62
C PRO A 140 -15.40 23.00 1.91
N THR A 141 -15.74 22.18 0.92
CA THR A 141 -16.63 21.03 1.08
C THR A 141 -16.07 19.80 0.36
N ILE A 142 -16.51 18.61 0.77
CA ILE A 142 -16.08 17.36 0.12
C ILE A 142 -16.53 17.29 -1.35
N GLN A 143 -17.65 17.92 -1.71
CA GLN A 143 -18.12 17.98 -3.10
C GLN A 143 -17.08 18.70 -4.00
N VAL A 144 -16.54 19.83 -3.54
CA VAL A 144 -15.49 20.56 -4.28
C VAL A 144 -14.22 19.71 -4.40
N TYR A 145 -13.88 18.97 -3.34
CA TYR A 145 -12.75 18.04 -3.34
C TYR A 145 -12.91 16.90 -4.36
N VAL A 146 -14.08 16.28 -4.40
CA VAL A 146 -14.41 15.13 -5.27
C VAL A 146 -14.39 15.49 -6.75
N GLU A 147 -14.85 16.69 -7.11
CA GLU A 147 -14.80 17.18 -8.50
C GLU A 147 -13.38 17.56 -8.96
N SER A 148 -12.42 17.65 -8.04
CA SER A 148 -11.04 17.97 -8.36
C SER A 148 -10.34 16.77 -9.01
N LYS A 149 -10.13 16.81 -10.33
CA LYS A 149 -9.45 15.75 -11.10
C LYS A 149 -8.12 15.28 -10.50
N GLY A 150 -7.36 16.18 -9.86
CA GLY A 150 -6.08 15.83 -9.21
C GLY A 150 -6.21 14.97 -7.95
N GLN A 151 -7.42 14.83 -7.40
CA GLN A 151 -7.71 14.05 -6.19
C GLN A 151 -8.41 12.72 -6.48
N GLN A 152 -8.81 12.51 -7.73
CA GLN A 152 -9.47 11.31 -8.22
C GLN A 152 -8.47 10.18 -8.51
N ASN A 153 -8.94 8.93 -8.42
CA ASN A 153 -8.20 7.71 -8.77
C ASN A 153 -6.81 7.64 -8.11
N LYS A 154 -6.75 7.99 -6.82
CA LYS A 154 -5.48 8.21 -6.12
C LYS A 154 -4.68 6.92 -6.01
N MET A 155 -5.33 5.78 -5.73
CA MET A 155 -4.62 4.49 -5.63
C MET A 155 -4.04 4.12 -6.99
N TRP A 156 -4.84 4.18 -8.05
CA TRP A 156 -4.46 3.94 -9.44
C TRP A 156 -3.28 4.83 -9.87
N ASN A 157 -3.35 6.13 -9.58
CA ASN A 157 -2.30 7.10 -9.88
C ASN A 157 -1.01 6.89 -9.07
N PHE A 158 -1.08 6.23 -7.91
CA PHE A 158 0.11 5.81 -7.18
C PHE A 158 0.74 4.55 -7.78
N LEU A 159 -0.06 3.60 -8.24
CA LEU A 159 0.42 2.31 -8.71
C LEU A 159 0.94 2.34 -10.15
N ILE A 160 0.28 3.11 -11.02
CA ILE A 160 0.61 3.11 -12.45
C ILE A 160 0.50 4.50 -13.11
N GLY A 161 -0.55 5.28 -12.81
CA GLY A 161 -0.73 6.63 -13.38
C GLY A 161 -0.91 6.67 -14.90
N GLU A 162 -1.37 5.57 -15.50
CA GLU A 162 -1.75 5.44 -16.91
C GLU A 162 -3.29 5.46 -17.03
N GLU A 163 -3.86 5.44 -18.23
CA GLU A 163 -5.30 5.21 -18.40
C GLU A 163 -5.70 3.80 -17.93
N TYR A 164 -6.96 3.65 -17.48
CA TYR A 164 -7.47 2.36 -17.04
C TYR A 164 -7.52 1.36 -18.20
N SER A 165 -6.97 0.17 -17.99
CA SER A 165 -7.07 -0.97 -18.90
C SER A 165 -6.81 -2.28 -18.16
N GLU A 166 -7.32 -3.38 -18.67
CA GLU A 166 -7.03 -4.73 -18.14
C GLU A 166 -5.53 -5.02 -18.16
N ALA A 167 -4.83 -4.62 -19.23
CA ALA A 167 -3.38 -4.74 -19.33
C ALA A 167 -2.65 -3.95 -18.22
N ALA A 168 -3.16 -2.79 -17.81
CA ALA A 168 -2.62 -2.03 -16.68
C ALA A 168 -2.82 -2.77 -15.34
N VAL A 169 -3.97 -3.44 -15.15
CA VAL A 169 -4.22 -4.29 -13.99
C VAL A 169 -3.26 -5.48 -13.96
N GLU A 170 -3.03 -6.16 -15.09
CA GLU A 170 -2.05 -7.24 -15.19
C GLU A 170 -0.63 -6.77 -14.87
N LYS A 171 -0.23 -5.58 -15.38
CA LYS A 171 1.07 -4.96 -15.02
C LYS A 171 1.18 -4.76 -13.51
N ILE A 172 0.11 -4.32 -12.84
CA ILE A 172 0.07 -4.19 -11.37
C ILE A 172 0.26 -5.58 -10.74
N PHE A 173 -0.52 -6.59 -11.13
CA PHE A 173 -0.44 -7.94 -10.55
C PHE A 173 0.94 -8.58 -10.71
N ARG A 174 1.63 -8.28 -11.81
CA ARG A 174 3.02 -8.74 -12.05
C ARG A 174 4.07 -7.95 -11.31
N ARG A 175 3.78 -6.71 -10.93
CA ARG A 175 4.69 -5.76 -10.26
C ARG A 175 4.76 -5.97 -8.76
N TYR A 176 3.66 -6.27 -8.09
CA TYR A 176 3.65 -6.40 -6.63
C TYR A 176 3.88 -7.84 -6.21
N LEU A 177 4.59 -8.04 -5.11
CA LEU A 177 4.60 -9.28 -4.35
C LEU A 177 3.19 -9.63 -3.86
N PHE A 178 2.54 -8.62 -3.28
CA PHE A 178 1.26 -8.74 -2.61
C PHE A 178 0.52 -7.41 -2.63
N ILE A 179 -0.80 -7.46 -2.74
CA ILE A 179 -1.70 -6.32 -2.68
C ILE A 179 -2.76 -6.71 -1.66
N GLY A 180 -2.75 -6.09 -0.49
CA GLY A 180 -3.74 -6.34 0.57
C GLY A 180 -4.85 -5.29 0.58
N LEU A 181 -5.84 -5.50 1.45
CA LEU A 181 -6.94 -4.56 1.69
C LEU A 181 -6.92 -4.05 3.12
N VAL A 182 -7.33 -2.79 3.33
CA VAL A 182 -7.48 -2.22 4.66
C VAL A 182 -8.60 -2.91 5.44
N GLU A 183 -9.60 -3.44 4.74
CA GLU A 183 -10.76 -4.14 5.28
C GLU A 183 -10.37 -5.49 5.92
N SER A 184 -9.25 -6.07 5.51
CA SER A 184 -8.65 -7.30 6.06
C SER A 184 -7.19 -7.09 6.47
N LEU A 185 -6.86 -5.88 6.95
CA LEU A 185 -5.48 -5.41 7.11
C LEU A 185 -4.63 -6.32 8.00
N ASP A 186 -5.19 -6.77 9.13
CA ASP A 186 -4.47 -7.61 10.08
C ASP A 186 -4.20 -9.00 9.48
N GLU A 187 -5.21 -9.64 8.88
CA GLU A 187 -5.05 -10.93 8.23
C GLU A 187 -4.05 -10.88 7.06
N ASP A 188 -4.14 -9.83 6.24
CA ASP A 188 -3.28 -9.62 5.08
C ASP A 188 -1.83 -9.35 5.49
N PHE A 189 -1.61 -8.58 6.56
CA PHE A 189 -0.26 -8.32 7.07
C PHE A 189 0.34 -9.53 7.79
N GLN A 190 -0.47 -10.29 8.54
CA GLN A 190 -0.03 -11.56 9.15
C GLN A 190 0.38 -12.57 8.08
N PHE A 191 -0.35 -12.63 6.96
CA PHE A 191 0.04 -13.43 5.81
C PHE A 191 1.40 -12.99 5.25
N LEU A 192 1.55 -11.69 4.97
CA LEU A 192 2.77 -11.12 4.39
C LEU A 192 4.01 -11.35 5.26
N SER A 193 3.91 -11.05 6.57
CA SER A 193 4.99 -11.29 7.54
C SER A 193 5.23 -12.80 7.75
N GLY A 194 4.18 -13.61 7.73
CA GLY A 194 4.26 -15.07 7.77
C GLY A 194 5.06 -15.68 6.61
N LEU A 195 5.18 -15.00 5.46
CA LEU A 195 6.06 -15.45 4.38
C LEU A 195 7.52 -15.56 4.85
N GLN A 196 7.96 -14.75 5.82
CA GLN A 196 9.30 -14.86 6.45
C GLN A 196 9.38 -15.92 7.54
N GLY A 197 8.26 -16.47 8.01
CA GLY A 197 8.22 -17.50 9.06
C GLY A 197 7.48 -17.08 10.31
N THR A 198 7.39 -15.79 10.58
CA THR A 198 6.77 -15.26 11.80
C THR A 198 5.66 -14.28 11.42
N PRO A 199 4.39 -14.67 11.57
CA PRO A 199 3.28 -13.75 11.37
C PRO A 199 3.27 -12.72 12.50
N VAL A 200 3.10 -11.44 12.14
CA VAL A 200 3.03 -10.31 13.06
C VAL A 200 1.62 -9.72 12.99
N ALA A 201 0.96 -9.65 14.15
CA ALA A 201 -0.34 -9.02 14.26
C ALA A 201 -0.19 -7.50 14.33
N LEU A 202 -1.13 -6.77 13.74
CA LEU A 202 -1.18 -5.33 13.84
C LEU A 202 -1.74 -4.91 15.20
N THR A 203 -1.07 -3.97 15.85
CA THR A 203 -1.65 -3.30 17.02
C THR A 203 -2.89 -2.52 16.58
N LYS A 204 -4.04 -2.75 17.23
CA LYS A 204 -5.29 -2.04 16.95
C LYS A 204 -5.07 -0.53 17.08
N ARG A 205 -5.55 0.23 16.10
CA ARG A 205 -5.36 1.69 16.06
C ARG A 205 -6.14 2.41 17.17
N ALA A 206 -5.49 3.40 17.77
CA ALA A 206 -6.11 4.52 18.47
C ALA A 206 -6.34 5.76 17.56
N ASN A 207 -5.73 5.80 16.37
CA ASN A 207 -5.73 6.99 15.48
C ASN A 207 -6.66 6.81 14.27
N VAL A 208 -7.97 6.73 14.54
CA VAL A 208 -9.00 6.98 13.52
C VAL A 208 -9.28 8.47 13.57
N THR A 209 -9.02 9.20 12.48
CA THR A 209 -9.45 10.60 12.37
C THR A 209 -10.97 10.61 12.52
N GLN A 210 -11.46 11.13 13.65
CA GLN A 210 -12.89 11.31 13.86
C GLN A 210 -13.36 12.44 12.96
N ALA A 211 -14.37 12.16 12.15
CA ALA A 211 -15.07 13.20 11.39
C ALA A 211 -15.85 14.08 12.36
N THR A 212 -16.01 15.36 12.02
CA THR A 212 -16.98 16.21 12.74
C THR A 212 -18.40 15.81 12.36
N SER A 213 -19.38 16.12 13.20
CA SER A 213 -20.80 15.88 12.90
C SER A 213 -21.26 16.55 11.59
N GLU A 214 -20.65 17.69 11.25
CA GLU A 214 -20.88 18.41 10.01
C GLU A 214 -20.33 17.64 8.80
N GLN A 215 -19.10 17.12 8.91
CA GLN A 215 -18.50 16.27 7.86
C GLN A 215 -19.30 14.99 7.64
N GLU A 216 -19.81 14.36 8.71
CA GLU A 216 -20.65 13.17 8.59
C GLU A 216 -21.98 13.47 7.89
N ALA A 217 -22.59 14.63 8.17
CA ALA A 217 -23.84 15.05 7.54
C ALA A 217 -23.71 15.30 6.03
N GLU A 218 -22.51 15.65 5.54
CA GLU A 218 -22.25 15.83 4.11
C GLU A 218 -22.19 14.51 3.32
N ILE A 219 -21.98 13.36 3.99
CA ILE A 219 -21.80 12.04 3.35
C ILE A 219 -23.16 11.42 2.99
N THR A 220 -23.78 11.94 1.95
CA THR A 220 -25.03 11.42 1.38
C THR A 220 -24.80 10.21 0.47
N PRO A 221 -25.82 9.36 0.24
CA PRO A 221 -25.75 8.28 -0.76
C PRO A 221 -25.38 8.79 -2.16
N GLU A 222 -25.92 9.94 -2.57
CA GLU A 222 -25.64 10.58 -3.85
C GLU A 222 -24.17 10.99 -3.96
N LEU A 223 -23.60 11.55 -2.87
CA LEU A 223 -22.18 11.86 -2.83
C LEU A 223 -21.32 10.59 -2.88
N ARG A 224 -21.68 9.53 -2.17
CA ARG A 224 -20.96 8.24 -2.23
C ARG A 224 -20.94 7.68 -3.65
N GLN A 225 -22.08 7.74 -4.35
CA GLN A 225 -22.16 7.36 -5.76
C GLN A 225 -21.26 8.26 -6.61
N ARG A 226 -21.30 9.58 -6.41
CA ARG A 226 -20.46 10.52 -7.16
C ARG A 226 -18.96 10.27 -6.96
N ILE A 227 -18.56 9.93 -5.73
CA ILE A 227 -17.18 9.55 -5.42
C ILE A 227 -16.80 8.29 -6.19
N ALA A 228 -17.66 7.26 -6.21
CA ALA A 228 -17.39 6.03 -6.96
C ALA A 228 -17.25 6.30 -8.46
N GLU A 229 -18.14 7.10 -9.06
CA GLU A 229 -18.08 7.47 -10.49
C GLU A 229 -16.78 8.20 -10.85
N THR A 230 -16.37 9.17 -10.01
CA THR A 230 -15.15 9.95 -10.23
C THR A 230 -13.87 9.19 -9.89
N ASN A 231 -13.97 8.06 -9.19
CA ASN A 231 -12.86 7.17 -8.81
C ASN A 231 -13.00 5.78 -9.44
N SER A 232 -13.57 5.70 -10.64
CA SER A 232 -13.90 4.43 -11.32
C SER A 232 -12.71 3.49 -11.54
N ALA A 233 -11.50 4.01 -11.77
CA ALA A 233 -10.30 3.18 -11.91
C ALA A 233 -9.85 2.58 -10.57
N ASP A 234 -9.98 3.33 -9.47
CA ASP A 234 -9.76 2.81 -8.12
C ASP A 234 -10.81 1.73 -7.77
N CYS A 235 -12.09 1.96 -8.11
CA CYS A 235 -13.18 0.99 -7.91
C CYS A 235 -12.93 -0.32 -8.67
N ALA A 236 -12.64 -0.23 -9.96
CA ALA A 236 -12.40 -1.41 -10.78
C ALA A 236 -11.17 -2.21 -10.30
N LEU A 237 -10.08 -1.53 -9.93
CA LEU A 237 -8.91 -2.21 -9.36
C LEU A 237 -9.24 -2.87 -8.01
N TYR A 238 -9.92 -2.15 -7.11
CA TYR A 238 -10.29 -2.67 -5.80
C TYR A 238 -11.18 -3.91 -5.92
N GLU A 239 -12.18 -3.90 -6.80
CA GLU A 239 -13.08 -5.03 -7.02
C GLU A 239 -12.32 -6.28 -7.49
N VAL A 240 -11.45 -6.14 -8.49
CA VAL A 240 -10.66 -7.26 -9.03
C VAL A 240 -9.71 -7.83 -7.98
N VAL A 241 -9.05 -6.98 -7.19
CA VAL A 241 -8.16 -7.42 -6.10
C VAL A 241 -8.96 -8.09 -4.97
N SER A 242 -10.10 -7.51 -4.58
CA SER A 242 -10.96 -8.02 -3.52
C SER A 242 -11.47 -9.42 -3.87
N LYS A 243 -11.97 -9.61 -5.09
CA LYS A 243 -12.40 -10.92 -5.58
C LYS A 243 -11.25 -11.94 -5.57
N ALA A 244 -10.09 -11.56 -6.11
CA ALA A 244 -8.92 -12.44 -6.15
C ALA A 244 -8.45 -12.87 -4.75
N LEU A 245 -8.48 -11.96 -3.77
CA LEU A 245 -8.14 -12.27 -2.38
C LEU A 245 -9.21 -13.11 -1.69
N ALA A 246 -10.49 -12.87 -1.96
CA ALA A 246 -11.57 -13.69 -1.41
C ALA A 246 -11.41 -15.17 -1.82
N ASP A 247 -11.12 -15.41 -3.10
CA ASP A 247 -10.86 -16.76 -3.62
C ASP A 247 -9.63 -17.42 -2.97
N LYS A 248 -8.63 -16.62 -2.57
CA LYS A 248 -7.38 -17.09 -1.95
C LYS A 248 -7.40 -17.15 -0.42
N ARG A 249 -8.43 -16.58 0.21
CA ARG A 249 -8.47 -16.26 1.65
C ARG A 249 -8.31 -17.48 2.54
N ALA A 250 -8.98 -18.58 2.21
CA ALA A 250 -8.96 -19.80 3.01
C ALA A 250 -7.54 -20.37 3.10
N GLU A 251 -6.81 -20.38 1.98
CA GLU A 251 -5.45 -20.91 1.90
C GLU A 251 -4.44 -20.02 2.65
N MET A 252 -4.56 -18.70 2.51
CA MET A 252 -3.72 -17.74 3.24
C MET A 252 -3.93 -17.88 4.77
N THR A 253 -5.18 -18.01 5.19
CA THR A 253 -5.54 -18.19 6.61
C THR A 253 -4.98 -19.48 7.18
N GLU A 254 -5.12 -20.59 6.45
CA GLU A 254 -4.58 -21.88 6.87
C GLU A 254 -3.05 -21.86 6.96
N PHE A 255 -2.39 -21.21 6.00
CA PHE A 255 -0.94 -21.02 6.04
C PHE A 255 -0.49 -20.30 7.32
N VAL A 256 -1.16 -19.20 7.70
CA VAL A 256 -0.86 -18.47 8.94
C VAL A 256 -1.13 -19.35 10.17
N LYS A 257 -2.30 -20.01 10.24
CA LYS A 257 -2.68 -20.90 11.35
C LYS A 257 -1.75 -22.09 11.54
N SER A 258 -1.14 -22.58 10.46
CA SER A 258 -0.16 -23.68 10.50
C SER A 258 1.18 -23.28 11.17
N GLY A 259 1.33 -22.03 11.60
CA GLY A 259 2.59 -21.45 12.06
C GLY A 259 3.54 -21.16 10.90
N CYS A 260 2.97 -20.84 9.72
CA CYS A 260 3.71 -20.57 8.49
C CYS A 260 4.70 -21.69 8.12
N LYS A 261 4.35 -22.94 8.42
CA LYS A 261 5.21 -24.10 8.15
C LYS A 261 5.21 -24.39 6.66
N VAL A 262 6.33 -24.09 6.00
CA VAL A 262 6.58 -24.60 4.66
C VAL A 262 7.01 -26.05 4.82
N ARG A 263 6.11 -27.00 4.55
CA ARG A 263 6.46 -28.43 4.61
C ARG A 263 7.70 -28.66 3.74
N PRO A 264 8.74 -29.36 4.22
CA PRO A 264 9.84 -29.76 3.36
C PRO A 264 9.25 -30.53 2.18
N ASN A 265 9.79 -30.31 0.98
CA ASN A 265 9.35 -31.08 -0.18
C ASN A 265 9.57 -32.55 0.17
N LEU A 266 8.49 -33.32 0.34
CA LEU A 266 8.52 -34.76 0.14
C LEU A 266 8.73 -34.99 -1.36
N ARG A 267 9.98 -34.82 -1.82
CA ARG A 267 10.50 -35.38 -3.06
C ARG A 267 11.59 -36.35 -2.62
N ARG A 268 11.17 -37.58 -2.35
CA ARG A 268 11.27 -38.76 -3.23
C ARG A 268 12.68 -39.36 -3.11
N ALA A 269 12.75 -40.46 -2.34
CA ALA A 269 13.81 -41.45 -2.45
C ALA A 269 13.91 -41.98 -3.89
#